data_AF-A0AA49GTS4-F1
#
_entry.id   AF-A0AA49GTS4-F1
#
_cell.length_a   1.000
_cell.length_b   1.000
_cell.length_c   1.000
_cell.angle_alpha   90.00
_cell.angle_beta   90.00
_cell.angle_gamma   90.00
#
_symmetry.space_group_name_H-M   'P 1'
#
loop_
_entity.id
_entity.type
_entity.pdbx_description
1 polymer ?
#
loop_
_entity_poly.entity_id
_entity_poly.type
_entity_poly.pdbx_seq_one_letter_code
_entity_poly.pdbx_strand_id
1 'polypeptide(L)'
;MQIENIKGLIVLVSIGREETQHFVPAWTPWLQHHFPQWAMIDIDNRSDPMFLSYVQKAMTEHKHTLFLIDIKTSEEEGSLGGVFSLLQQVVRDRANQPSVILHGKHGTIEKMGRAFQEFYQALSEEETKKTLNLVLGRQ
;
A
#
# COMPACT_ATOMS: atom_id res chain seq x y z
N MET A 1 -12.38 7.37 25.86
CA MET A 1 -11.83 7.33 24.50
C MET A 1 -12.06 5.91 23.99
N GLN A 2 -13.16 5.67 23.29
CA GLN A 2 -13.46 4.34 22.73
C GLN A 2 -12.50 4.11 21.57
N ILE A 3 -11.64 3.10 21.68
CA ILE A 3 -10.89 2.59 20.53
C ILE A 3 -11.95 1.89 19.67
N GLU A 4 -12.50 2.62 18.70
CA GLU A 4 -13.43 2.06 17.73
C GLU A 4 -12.76 0.87 17.03
N ASN A 5 -13.54 -0.16 16.72
CA ASN A 5 -13.09 -1.41 16.13
C ASN A 5 -12.28 -1.17 14.86
N ILE A 6 -10.95 -1.24 14.95
CA ILE A 6 -10.06 -1.15 13.78
C ILE A 6 -10.37 -2.35 12.87
N LYS A 7 -10.81 -2.07 11.65
CA LYS A 7 -11.20 -3.08 10.65
C LYS A 7 -10.01 -3.72 9.97
N GLY A 8 -8.92 -2.99 9.80
CA GLY A 8 -7.75 -3.45 9.06
C GLY A 8 -6.66 -2.40 8.99
N LEU A 9 -5.63 -2.71 8.19
CA LEU A 9 -4.44 -1.90 7.97
C LEU A 9 -4.34 -1.49 6.50
N ILE A 10 -4.09 -0.21 6.25
CA ILE A 10 -3.66 0.32 4.95
C ILE A 10 -2.18 0.62 5.03
N VAL A 11 -1.38 -0.03 4.19
CA VAL A 11 0.03 0.29 3.97
C VAL A 11 0.12 1.17 2.73
N LEU A 12 0.39 2.46 2.96
CA LEU A 12 0.67 3.42 1.91
C LEU A 12 2.13 3.28 1.50
N VAL A 13 2.38 3.09 0.21
CA VAL A 13 3.73 2.88 -0.32
C VAL A 13 4.04 3.93 -1.37
N SER A 14 5.00 4.81 -1.09
CA SER A 14 5.45 5.84 -2.03
C SER A 14 6.72 5.40 -2.77
N ILE A 15 6.70 5.37 -4.11
CA ILE A 15 7.88 5.07 -4.93
C ILE A 15 8.31 6.31 -5.72
N GLY A 16 9.48 6.89 -5.40
CA GLY A 16 9.98 8.13 -6.02
C GLY A 16 11.51 8.26 -6.06
N ARG A 17 12.01 9.29 -6.77
CA ARG A 17 13.45 9.49 -7.11
C ARG A 17 14.25 10.38 -6.14
N GLU A 18 13.65 11.35 -5.44
CA GLU A 18 14.40 12.35 -4.62
C GLU A 18 13.76 12.68 -3.27
N GLU A 19 14.55 13.33 -2.41
CA GLU A 19 14.23 13.83 -1.06
C GLU A 19 13.08 14.85 -1.07
N THR A 20 11.88 14.41 -1.37
CA THR A 20 10.68 15.19 -1.09
C THR A 20 10.41 15.12 0.40
N GLN A 21 10.96 16.11 1.11
CA GLN A 21 10.70 16.42 2.50
C GLN A 21 9.18 16.43 2.75
N HIS A 22 8.74 15.57 3.68
CA HIS A 22 7.34 15.35 4.07
C HIS A 22 6.46 14.78 2.97
N PHE A 23 5.98 13.55 3.16
CA PHE A 23 5.08 12.93 2.19
C PHE A 23 3.94 12.19 2.86
N VAL A 24 3.15 12.88 3.70
CA VAL A 24 1.77 12.41 3.90
C VAL A 24 1.18 12.25 2.50
N PRO A 25 0.89 11.01 2.02
CA PRO A 25 0.45 10.85 0.65
C PRO A 25 -0.81 11.68 0.43
N ALA A 26 -1.02 12.23 -0.78
CA ALA A 26 -2.18 13.09 -1.06
C ALA A 26 -3.52 12.41 -0.71
N TRP A 27 -3.51 11.08 -0.66
CA TRP A 27 -4.58 10.19 -0.29
C TRP A 27 -4.95 10.22 1.20
N THR A 28 -4.01 10.54 2.08
CA THR A 28 -4.19 10.33 3.53
C THR A 28 -5.37 11.10 4.10
N PRO A 29 -5.57 12.41 3.83
CA PRO A 29 -6.74 13.12 4.32
C PRO A 29 -8.06 12.52 3.82
N TRP A 30 -8.08 12.06 2.56
CA TRP A 30 -9.28 11.45 1.98
C TRP A 30 -9.57 10.09 2.60
N LEU A 31 -8.54 9.25 2.80
CA LEU A 31 -8.64 7.94 3.44
C LEU A 31 -9.09 8.04 4.90
N GLN A 32 -8.51 8.96 5.67
CA GLN A 32 -8.90 9.19 7.06
C GLN A 32 -10.34 9.65 7.19
N HIS A 33 -10.83 10.44 6.22
CA HIS A 33 -12.22 10.89 6.21
C HIS A 33 -13.21 9.78 5.82
N HIS A 34 -12.90 8.96 4.81
CA HIS A 34 -13.83 7.95 4.29
C HIS A 34 -13.71 6.58 4.98
N PHE A 35 -12.55 6.29 5.56
CA PHE A 35 -12.22 5.02 6.22
C PHE A 35 -11.56 5.24 7.59
N PRO A 36 -12.18 6.01 8.50
CA PRO A 36 -11.60 6.31 9.82
C PRO A 36 -11.33 5.06 10.69
N GLN A 37 -12.01 3.96 10.39
CA GLN A 37 -11.87 2.66 11.06
C GLN A 37 -10.66 1.82 10.59
N TRP A 38 -9.82 2.36 9.70
CA TRP A 38 -8.62 1.69 9.21
C TRP A 38 -7.36 2.31 9.79
N ALA A 39 -6.47 1.47 10.31
CA ALA A 39 -5.13 1.91 10.66
C ALA A 39 -4.33 2.21 9.38
N MET A 40 -3.41 3.16 9.45
CA MET A 40 -2.60 3.57 8.30
C MET A 40 -1.12 3.61 8.67
N ILE A 41 -0.29 3.02 7.82
CA ILE A 41 1.17 3.07 7.91
C ILE A 41 1.69 3.55 6.56
N ASP A 42 2.60 4.52 6.58
CA ASP A 42 3.26 5.05 5.39
C ASP A 42 4.70 4.55 5.32
N ILE A 43 5.08 4.04 4.15
CA ILE A 43 6.44 3.58 3.83
C ILE A 43 6.82 4.09 2.44
N ASP A 44 8.12 4.15 2.19
CA ASP A 44 8.69 4.47 0.89
C ASP A 44 9.79 3.48 0.49
N ASN A 45 10.26 3.60 -0.75
CA ASN A 45 11.34 2.75 -1.28
C ASN A 45 12.68 2.90 -0.54
N ARG A 46 12.83 3.88 0.36
CA ARG A 46 14.05 4.15 1.15
C ARG A 46 13.90 3.78 2.62
N SER A 47 12.73 3.30 3.02
CA SER A 47 12.42 2.97 4.40
C SER A 47 13.38 1.92 4.93
N ASP A 48 13.86 2.16 6.16
CA ASP A 48 14.84 1.31 6.81
C ASP A 48 14.32 -0.13 6.99
N PRO A 49 15.17 -1.16 6.82
CA PRO A 49 14.75 -2.56 6.97
C PRO A 49 14.10 -2.91 8.31
N MET A 50 14.51 -2.28 9.41
CA MET A 50 13.89 -2.46 10.72
C MET A 50 12.46 -1.93 10.72
N PHE A 51 12.22 -0.76 10.12
CA PHE A 51 10.86 -0.23 9.99
C PHE A 51 9.98 -1.12 9.11
N LEU A 52 10.50 -1.59 7.98
CA LEU A 52 9.79 -2.55 7.14
C LEU A 52 9.46 -3.86 7.87
N SER A 53 10.34 -4.31 8.78
CA SER A 53 10.07 -5.47 9.64
C SER A 53 8.93 -5.20 10.63
N TYR A 54 8.82 -3.98 11.16
CA TYR A 54 7.67 -3.58 11.99
C TYR A 54 6.37 -3.54 11.18
N VAL A 55 6.41 -3.04 9.94
CA VAL A 55 5.23 -3.06 9.05
C VAL A 55 4.78 -4.49 8.79
N GLN A 56 5.72 -5.39 8.48
CA GLN A 56 5.41 -6.80 8.28
C GLN A 56 4.74 -7.42 9.52
N LYS A 57 5.25 -7.12 10.72
CA LYS A 57 4.61 -7.58 11.96
C LYS A 57 3.20 -7.01 12.12
N ALA A 58 3.01 -5.72 11.89
CA ALA A 58 1.69 -5.08 11.98
C ALA A 58 0.66 -5.73 11.03
N MET A 59 1.08 -6.13 9.83
CA MET A 59 0.21 -6.85 8.88
C MET A 59 -0.30 -8.18 9.43
N THR A 60 0.49 -8.89 10.25
CA THR A 60 0.07 -10.17 10.87
C THR A 60 -0.91 -9.98 12.02
N GLU A 61 -0.97 -8.77 12.61
CA GLU A 61 -1.86 -8.45 13.72
C GLU A 61 -3.25 -7.99 13.23
N HIS A 62 -3.39 -7.68 11.93
CA HIS A 62 -4.63 -7.20 11.33
C HIS A 62 -5.23 -8.28 10.43
N LYS A 63 -6.55 -8.49 10.54
CA LYS A 63 -7.28 -9.47 9.72
C LYS A 63 -7.28 -9.14 8.24
N HIS A 64 -7.22 -7.84 7.94
CA HIS A 64 -7.28 -7.31 6.60
C HIS A 64 -6.16 -6.30 6.40
N THR A 65 -5.40 -6.48 5.33
CA THR A 65 -4.36 -5.55 4.90
C THR A 65 -4.60 -5.15 3.46
N LEU A 66 -4.49 -3.85 3.17
CA LEU A 66 -4.46 -3.27 1.84
C LEU A 66 -3.11 -2.59 1.60
N PHE A 67 -2.45 -2.88 0.50
CA PHE A 67 -1.37 -2.03 -0.02
C PHE A 67 -1.94 -1.03 -1.01
N LEU A 68 -1.70 0.26 -0.78
CA LEU A 68 -1.89 1.30 -1.78
C LEU A 68 -0.53 1.83 -2.20
N ILE A 69 -0.10 1.45 -3.41
CA ILE A 69 1.20 1.79 -3.96
C ILE A 69 1.05 2.98 -4.90
N ASP A 70 1.69 4.09 -4.56
CA ASP A 70 1.68 5.35 -5.29
C ASP A 70 3.01 5.57 -6.02
N ILE A 71 2.98 5.49 -7.36
CA ILE A 71 4.15 5.70 -8.20
C ILE A 71 4.29 7.17 -8.54
N LYS A 72 5.29 7.82 -7.95
CA LYS A 72 5.58 9.26 -8.13
C LYS A 72 6.71 9.53 -9.11
N THR A 73 7.26 8.48 -9.71
CA THR A 73 8.30 8.57 -10.72
C THR A 73 7.74 8.33 -12.12
N SER A 74 8.27 9.04 -13.12
CA SER A 74 7.98 8.79 -14.53
C SER A 74 8.77 7.60 -15.10
N GLU A 75 9.69 7.03 -14.32
CA GLU A 75 10.41 5.82 -14.71
C GLU A 75 9.54 4.58 -14.54
N GLU A 76 9.36 3.85 -15.63
CA GLU A 76 8.63 2.59 -15.63
C GLU A 76 9.31 1.50 -14.76
N GLU A 77 10.62 1.63 -14.49
CA GLU A 77 11.43 0.68 -13.71
C GLU A 77 12.24 1.36 -12.60
N GLY A 78 11.64 2.34 -11.90
CA GLY A 78 12.26 2.97 -10.74
C GLY A 78 12.69 1.97 -9.66
N SER A 79 13.66 2.36 -8.82
CA SER A 79 14.11 1.50 -7.73
C SER A 79 13.01 1.32 -6.68
N LEU A 80 12.66 0.06 -6.41
CA LEU A 80 11.72 -0.32 -5.35
C LEU A 80 12.38 -0.44 -3.97
N GLY A 81 13.73 -0.42 -3.91
CA GLY A 81 14.50 -0.50 -2.67
C GLY A 81 14.00 -1.57 -1.69
N GLY A 82 13.85 -1.20 -0.41
CA GLY A 82 13.42 -2.12 0.65
C GLY A 82 11.99 -2.66 0.47
N VAL A 83 11.12 -1.89 -0.18
CA VAL A 83 9.72 -2.28 -0.47
C VAL A 83 9.66 -3.52 -1.36
N PHE A 84 10.63 -3.71 -2.26
CA PHE A 84 10.66 -4.91 -3.10
C PHE A 84 10.72 -6.19 -2.27
N SER A 85 11.61 -6.22 -1.27
CA SER A 85 11.77 -7.36 -0.37
C SER A 85 10.50 -7.62 0.43
N LEU A 86 9.84 -6.56 0.90
CA LEU A 86 8.55 -6.65 1.59
C LEU A 86 7.49 -7.28 0.67
N LEU A 87 7.28 -6.73 -0.52
CA LEU A 87 6.29 -7.25 -1.48
C LEU A 87 6.59 -8.71 -1.86
N GLN A 88 7.85 -9.10 -2.04
CA GLN A 88 8.23 -10.49 -2.30
C GLN A 88 7.91 -11.42 -1.12
N GLN A 89 8.06 -10.96 0.13
CA GLN A 89 7.67 -11.74 1.30
C GLN A 89 6.15 -11.90 1.37
N VAL A 90 5.41 -10.83 1.13
CA VAL A 90 3.94 -10.86 1.10
C VAL A 90 3.40 -11.84 0.06
N VAL A 91 3.97 -11.85 -1.15
CA VAL A 91 3.59 -12.83 -2.19
C VAL A 91 3.87 -14.28 -1.76
N ARG A 92 4.95 -14.50 -0.99
CA ARG A 92 5.32 -15.83 -0.49
C ARG A 92 4.40 -16.29 0.64
N ASP A 93 3.92 -15.38 1.47
CA ASP A 93 3.00 -15.66 2.56
C ASP A 93 1.57 -15.84 2.05
N ARG A 94 1.20 -17.09 1.75
CA ARG A 94 -0.14 -17.44 1.24
C ARG A 94 -1.24 -17.35 2.30
N ALA A 95 -0.90 -17.29 3.58
CA ALA A 95 -1.90 -17.27 4.65
C ALA A 95 -2.51 -15.87 4.82
N ASN A 96 -1.78 -14.82 4.43
CA ASN A 96 -2.23 -13.44 4.53
C ASN A 96 -1.92 -12.70 3.22
N GLN A 97 -2.78 -12.90 2.21
CA GLN A 97 -2.66 -12.19 0.94
C GLN A 97 -3.43 -10.87 0.99
N PRO A 98 -2.74 -9.72 1.06
CA PRO A 98 -3.39 -8.44 1.06
C PRO A 98 -3.96 -8.11 -0.33
N SER A 99 -4.99 -7.28 -0.34
CA SER A 99 -5.37 -6.59 -1.57
C SER A 99 -4.28 -5.58 -1.92
N VAL A 100 -4.01 -5.39 -3.21
CA VAL A 100 -3.02 -4.43 -3.70
C VAL A 100 -3.67 -3.50 -4.72
N ILE A 101 -3.53 -2.20 -4.53
CA ILE A 101 -3.91 -1.17 -5.49
C ILE A 101 -2.64 -0.44 -5.92
N LEU A 102 -2.33 -0.50 -7.22
CA LEU A 102 -1.27 0.27 -7.84
C LEU A 102 -1.87 1.54 -8.47
N HIS A 103 -1.51 2.70 -7.93
CA HIS A 103 -1.73 4.00 -8.55
C HIS A 103 -0.54 4.36 -9.45
N GLY A 104 -0.78 4.43 -10.74
CA GLY A 104 0.23 4.69 -11.77
C GLY A 104 0.74 3.43 -12.46
N LYS A 105 1.93 3.51 -13.05
CA LYS A 105 2.56 2.43 -13.83
C LYS A 105 3.93 2.09 -13.28
N HIS A 106 4.21 0.80 -13.14
CA HIS A 106 5.53 0.32 -12.73
C HIS A 106 5.71 -1.12 -13.19
N GLY A 107 6.60 -1.35 -14.15
CA GLY A 107 6.73 -2.64 -14.85
C GLY A 107 6.98 -3.82 -13.91
N THR A 108 7.87 -3.64 -12.91
CA THR A 108 8.14 -4.69 -11.92
C THR A 108 6.92 -5.01 -11.04
N ILE A 109 6.19 -4.01 -10.55
CA ILE A 109 5.03 -4.22 -9.68
C ILE A 109 3.88 -4.83 -10.47
N GLU A 110 3.64 -4.38 -11.71
CA GLU A 110 2.63 -4.98 -12.60
C GLU A 110 2.91 -6.47 -12.86
N LYS A 111 4.18 -6.84 -13.07
CA LYS A 111 4.60 -8.24 -13.20
C LYS A 111 4.35 -9.02 -11.90
N MET A 112 4.66 -8.43 -10.75
CA MET A 112 4.37 -9.03 -9.43
C MET A 112 2.87 -9.15 -9.14
N GLY A 113 2.05 -8.25 -9.69
CA GLY A 113 0.60 -8.20 -9.55
C GLY A 113 -0.08 -9.55 -9.82
N ARG A 114 0.47 -10.33 -10.75
CA ARG A 114 -0.03 -11.67 -11.11
C ARG A 114 0.07 -12.71 -9.99
N ALA A 115 0.90 -12.46 -8.98
CA ALA A 115 1.10 -13.37 -7.86
C ALA A 115 0.24 -13.03 -6.64
N PHE A 116 -0.41 -11.85 -6.64
CA PHE A 116 -1.40 -11.48 -5.63
C PHE A 116 -2.79 -11.99 -6.03
N GLN A 117 -3.57 -12.44 -5.05
CA GLN A 117 -4.96 -12.83 -5.26
C GLN A 117 -5.83 -11.65 -5.70
N GLU A 118 -5.60 -10.48 -5.11
CA GLU A 118 -6.33 -9.25 -5.43
C GLU A 118 -5.34 -8.14 -5.80
N PHE A 119 -5.23 -7.85 -7.09
CA PHE A 119 -4.40 -6.78 -7.62
C PHE A 119 -5.22 -5.90 -8.56
N TYR A 120 -5.19 -4.59 -8.30
CA TYR A 120 -5.90 -3.59 -9.09
C TYR A 120 -4.92 -2.52 -9.54
N GLN A 121 -5.01 -2.11 -10.80
CA GLN A 121 -4.29 -0.96 -11.32
C GLN A 121 -5.26 0.20 -11.57
N ALA A 122 -4.89 1.39 -11.14
CA ALA A 122 -5.59 2.63 -11.40
C ALA A 122 -4.60 3.65 -11.96
N LEU A 123 -4.96 4.31 -13.05
CA LEU A 123 -4.10 5.28 -13.74
C LEU A 123 -4.44 6.73 -13.40
N SER A 124 -5.52 6.94 -12.64
CA SER A 124 -5.97 8.27 -12.22
C SER A 124 -6.41 8.29 -10.76
N GLU A 125 -6.52 9.50 -10.21
CA GLU A 125 -6.97 9.69 -8.83
C GLU A 125 -8.39 9.16 -8.61
N GLU A 126 -9.27 9.46 -9.56
CA GLU A 126 -10.68 9.05 -9.52
C GLU A 126 -10.83 7.53 -9.59
N GLU A 127 -10.09 6.86 -10.49
CA GLU A 127 -10.08 5.40 -10.58
C GLU A 127 -9.61 4.76 -9.27
N THR A 128 -8.59 5.35 -8.64
CA THR A 128 -8.04 4.84 -7.38
C THR A 128 -9.09 4.95 -6.27
N LYS A 129 -9.79 6.08 -6.15
CA LYS A 129 -10.88 6.26 -5.18
C LYS A 129 -12.02 5.28 -5.42
N LYS A 130 -12.41 5.05 -6.68
CA LYS A 130 -13.42 4.04 -7.03
C LYS A 130 -12.98 2.64 -6.60
N THR A 131 -11.74 2.26 -6.88
CA THR A 131 -11.18 0.98 -6.46
C THR A 131 -11.08 0.84 -4.94
N LEU A 132 -10.66 1.90 -4.23
CA LEU A 132 -10.62 1.92 -2.77
C LEU A 132 -12.02 1.67 -2.17
N ASN A 133 -13.05 2.33 -2.68
CA ASN A 133 -14.43 2.08 -2.27
C ASN A 133 -14.89 0.64 -2.55
N LEU A 134 -14.48 0.07 -3.69
CA LEU A 134 -14.81 -1.30 -4.05
C LEU A 134 -14.16 -2.32 -3.11
N VAL A 135 -12.88 -2.14 -2.79
CA VAL A 135 -12.09 -3.08 -2.00
C VAL A 135 -12.42 -2.95 -0.52
N LEU A 136 -12.37 -1.73 0.03
CA LEU A 136 -12.58 -1.48 1.45
C LEU A 136 -14.07 -1.50 1.84
N GLY A 137 -14.99 -1.24 0.90
CA GLY A 137 -16.44 -1.30 1.14
C GLY A 137 -17.01 -2.72 1.24
N ARG A 138 -16.24 -3.75 0.82
CA ARG A 138 -16.63 -5.17 0.95
C ARG A 138 -16.30 -5.77 2.32
N GLN A 139 -15.54 -5.05 3.16
CA GLN A 139 -14.97 -5.54 4.42
C GLN A 139 -15.54 -4.79 5.65
#